data_AF-A0A1G1YTE1-F1
#
_entry.id   AF-A0A1G1YTE1-F1
#
_cell.length_a   1.000
_cell.length_b   1.000
_cell.length_c   1.000
_cell.angle_alpha   90.00
_cell.angle_beta   90.00
_cell.angle_gamma   90.00
#
_symmetry.space_group_name_H-M   'P 1'
#
loop_
_entity.id
_entity.type
_entity.pdbx_description
1 polymer ?
#
loop_
_entity_poly.entity_id
_entity_poly.type
_entity_poly.pdbx_seq_one_letter_code
_entity_poly.pdbx_strand_id
1 'polypeptide(L)'
;MKKRALLSIAVGLLLAGCASPIKPLTSASQTIEQTVNAEQQKQADKTQALVKCQQLCQDTLSSDGVDFEVGPCLSNEIAPDWVCDVAHEPRQAVDNEAANQCEAFRAGRASHFVEVDGNCNVVQAR
;
A
#
# COMPACT_ATOMS: atom_id res chain seq x y z
N MET A 1 31.15 29.65 68.63
CA MET A 1 31.11 30.75 67.66
C MET A 1 32.54 31.20 67.33
N LYS A 2 33.09 30.85 66.17
CA LYS A 2 34.25 31.53 65.56
C LYS A 2 34.12 31.41 64.04
N LYS A 3 33.89 32.57 63.41
CA LYS A 3 33.76 32.77 61.97
C LYS A 3 35.11 32.47 61.31
N ARG A 4 35.14 31.64 60.27
CA ARG A 4 36.21 31.65 59.26
C ARG A 4 35.53 31.75 57.89
N ALA A 5 35.59 32.96 57.35
CA ALA A 5 35.07 33.32 56.05
C ALA A 5 36.06 32.90 54.96
N LEU A 6 35.47 32.35 53.90
CA LEU A 6 35.88 32.33 52.50
C LEU A 6 37.38 32.44 52.17
N LEU A 7 37.89 31.38 51.52
CA LEU A 7 38.67 31.57 50.30
C LEU A 7 38.52 30.34 49.40
N SER A 8 38.41 30.59 48.09
CA SER A 8 38.66 29.64 47.00
C SER A 8 37.50 28.78 46.49
N ILE A 9 36.46 29.37 45.87
CA ILE A 9 35.72 28.68 44.77
C ILE A 9 35.25 29.72 43.75
N ALA A 10 36.11 30.06 42.80
CA ALA A 10 35.70 30.89 41.66
C ALA A 10 36.51 30.58 40.40
N VAL A 11 36.78 29.30 40.10
CA VAL A 11 37.35 28.90 38.80
C VAL A 11 36.79 27.54 38.41
N GLY A 12 35.55 27.49 37.94
CA GLY A 12 34.92 26.25 37.47
C GLY A 12 33.64 26.44 36.67
N LEU A 13 33.29 27.67 36.29
CA LEU A 13 32.01 28.01 35.66
C LEU A 13 32.18 28.71 34.29
N LEU A 14 33.21 28.36 33.52
CA LEU A 14 33.42 28.91 32.16
C LEU A 14 33.50 27.85 31.05
N LEU A 15 33.17 26.58 31.32
CA LEU A 15 33.14 25.52 30.29
C LEU A 15 31.74 24.90 30.07
N ALA A 16 30.67 25.52 30.56
CA ALA A 16 29.31 25.18 30.13
C ALA A 16 29.01 25.83 28.76
N GLY A 17 29.88 25.59 27.77
CA GLY A 17 29.55 25.84 26.39
C GLY A 17 28.38 24.93 26.02
N CYS A 18 27.36 25.49 25.36
CA CYS A 18 26.10 24.82 25.04
C CYS A 18 26.32 23.50 24.29
N ALA A 19 26.37 22.38 25.00
CA ALA A 19 26.19 21.06 24.41
C ALA A 19 24.69 20.90 24.11
N SER A 20 24.23 21.55 23.04
CA SER A 20 22.92 21.21 22.47
C SER A 20 23.05 19.78 21.94
N PRO A 21 22.22 18.82 22.39
CA PRO A 21 22.29 17.47 21.85
C PRO A 21 21.95 17.54 20.36
N ILE A 22 22.94 17.29 19.52
CA ILE A 22 22.74 17.09 18.09
C ILE A 22 21.84 15.85 17.99
N LYS A 23 20.58 16.03 17.58
CA LYS A 23 19.68 14.90 17.36
C LYS A 23 20.35 13.98 16.33
N PRO A 24 20.62 12.71 16.64
CA PRO A 24 21.33 11.83 15.73
C PRO A 24 20.49 11.58 14.47
N LEU A 25 21.16 11.59 13.31
CA LEU A 25 20.60 11.29 11.98
C LEU A 25 19.98 9.88 11.87
N THR A 26 20.16 9.03 12.88
CA THR A 26 19.58 7.69 12.96
C THR A 26 18.06 7.70 12.84
N SER A 27 17.39 8.72 13.39
CA SER A 27 15.93 8.86 13.25
C SER A 27 15.49 9.05 11.80
N ALA A 28 16.29 9.75 10.98
CA ALA A 28 15.96 9.96 9.57
C ALA A 28 16.20 8.70 8.73
N SER A 29 17.29 7.97 8.98
CA SER A 29 17.57 6.70 8.28
C SER A 29 16.50 5.64 8.56
N GLN A 30 16.08 5.50 9.82
CA GLN A 30 15.04 4.55 10.22
C GLN A 30 13.69 4.86 9.55
N THR A 31 13.32 6.14 9.47
CA THR A 31 12.10 6.55 8.77
C THR A 31 12.18 6.21 7.29
N ILE A 32 13.31 6.48 6.64
CA ILE A 32 13.50 6.16 5.21
C ILE A 32 13.35 4.66 4.97
N GLU A 33 14.04 3.82 5.76
CA GLU A 33 13.94 2.36 5.66
C GLU A 33 12.50 1.87 5.79
N GLN A 34 11.74 2.39 6.76
CA GLN A 34 10.33 2.05 6.94
C GLN A 34 9.47 2.42 5.74
N THR A 35 9.62 3.65 5.21
CA THR A 35 8.88 4.06 3.99
C THR A 35 9.25 3.23 2.77
N VAL A 36 10.54 2.93 2.58
CA VAL A 36 10.99 2.10 1.45
C VAL A 36 10.42 0.70 1.56
N ASN A 37 10.48 0.08 2.75
CA ASN A 37 9.92 -1.26 2.97
C ASN A 37 8.40 -1.29 2.75
N ALA A 38 7.68 -0.25 3.20
CA ALA A 38 6.24 -0.15 2.99
C ALA A 38 5.87 0.00 1.51
N GLU A 39 6.59 0.85 0.75
CA GLU A 39 6.37 0.99 -0.68
C GLU A 39 6.76 -0.29 -1.44
N GLN A 40 7.86 -0.95 -1.06
CA GLN A 40 8.25 -2.23 -1.64
C GLN A 40 7.19 -3.30 -1.41
N GLN A 41 6.66 -3.40 -0.19
CA GLN A 41 5.58 -4.33 0.12
C GLN A 41 4.33 -4.04 -0.72
N LYS A 42 3.92 -2.76 -0.79
CA LYS A 42 2.79 -2.32 -1.62
C LYS A 42 2.96 -2.68 -3.10
N GLN A 43 4.17 -2.50 -3.65
CA GLN A 43 4.45 -2.91 -5.04
C GLN A 43 4.44 -4.43 -5.21
N ALA A 44 4.95 -5.18 -4.23
CA ALA A 44 4.91 -6.64 -4.24
C ALA A 44 3.46 -7.16 -4.20
N ASP A 45 2.61 -6.59 -3.34
CA ASP A 45 1.19 -6.95 -3.23
C ASP A 45 0.44 -6.64 -4.52
N LYS A 46 0.66 -5.46 -5.11
CA LYS A 46 0.09 -5.09 -6.41
C LYS A 46 0.54 -6.05 -7.52
N THR A 47 1.82 -6.40 -7.56
CA THR A 47 2.36 -7.34 -8.57
C THR A 47 1.74 -8.73 -8.40
N GLN A 48 1.59 -9.18 -7.15
CA GLN A 48 0.93 -10.44 -6.86
C GLN A 48 -0.54 -10.43 -7.30
N ALA A 49 -1.27 -9.35 -7.04
CA ALA A 49 -2.66 -9.19 -7.48
C ALA A 49 -2.78 -9.22 -9.00
N LEU A 50 -1.90 -8.51 -9.73
CA LEU A 50 -1.87 -8.51 -11.19
C LEU A 50 -1.71 -9.93 -11.76
N VAL A 51 -0.68 -10.65 -11.31
CA VAL A 51 -0.39 -12.01 -11.79
C VAL A 51 -1.56 -12.95 -11.48
N LYS A 52 -2.12 -12.87 -10.26
CA LYS A 52 -3.25 -13.73 -9.87
C LYS A 52 -4.52 -13.43 -10.67
N CYS A 53 -4.83 -12.16 -10.94
CA CYS A 53 -6.01 -11.80 -11.71
C CYS A 53 -5.89 -12.27 -13.17
N GLN A 54 -4.73 -12.08 -13.80
CA GLN A 54 -4.49 -12.57 -15.15
C GLN A 54 -4.59 -14.10 -15.23
N GLN A 55 -4.00 -14.82 -14.28
CA GLN A 55 -4.11 -16.28 -14.23
C GLN A 55 -5.57 -16.73 -14.05
N LEU A 56 -6.29 -16.13 -13.11
CA LEU A 56 -7.70 -16.44 -12.86
C LEU A 56 -8.56 -16.19 -14.11
N CYS A 57 -8.31 -15.09 -14.82
CA CYS A 57 -8.99 -14.79 -16.07
C CYS A 57 -8.73 -15.86 -17.13
N GLN A 58 -7.48 -16.29 -17.32
CA GLN A 58 -7.13 -17.33 -18.29
C GLN A 58 -7.76 -18.68 -17.95
N ASP A 59 -7.76 -19.05 -16.66
CA ASP A 59 -8.39 -20.28 -16.17
C ASP A 59 -9.91 -20.24 -16.38
N THR A 60 -10.53 -19.08 -16.19
CA THR A 60 -11.97 -18.88 -16.38
C THR A 60 -12.33 -18.92 -17.86
N LEU A 61 -11.56 -18.24 -18.72
CA LEU A 61 -11.74 -18.24 -20.17
C LEU A 61 -11.63 -19.66 -20.76
N SER A 62 -10.80 -20.52 -20.15
CA SER A 62 -10.57 -21.89 -20.61
C SER A 62 -11.63 -22.89 -20.15
N SER A 63 -12.57 -22.51 -19.28
CA SER A 63 -13.49 -23.44 -18.60
C SER A 63 -14.96 -23.35 -19.03
N ASP A 64 -15.26 -22.68 -20.15
CA ASP A 64 -16.58 -22.55 -20.81
C ASP A 64 -17.74 -22.32 -19.83
N GLY A 65 -18.07 -21.06 -19.55
CA GLY A 65 -19.29 -20.77 -18.76
C GLY A 65 -19.46 -19.35 -18.25
N VAL A 66 -18.45 -18.49 -18.37
CA VAL A 66 -18.53 -17.09 -17.92
C VAL A 66 -18.57 -16.19 -19.14
N ASP A 67 -19.62 -15.37 -19.23
CA ASP A 67 -19.77 -14.37 -20.27
C ASP A 67 -18.93 -13.13 -19.90
N PHE A 68 -17.88 -12.85 -20.65
CA PHE A 68 -17.01 -11.70 -20.40
C PHE A 68 -17.59 -10.39 -20.98
N GLU A 69 -18.60 -10.47 -21.85
CA GLU A 69 -19.25 -9.30 -22.45
C GLU A 69 -20.12 -8.52 -21.44
N VAL A 70 -20.42 -9.11 -20.28
CA VAL A 70 -21.10 -8.39 -19.19
C VAL A 70 -20.12 -7.77 -18.19
N GLY A 71 -18.81 -7.95 -18.36
CA GLY A 71 -17.78 -7.46 -17.43
C GLY A 71 -17.89 -8.05 -16.01
N PRO A 72 -17.87 -9.38 -15.84
CA PRO A 72 -18.14 -10.01 -14.55
C PRO A 72 -16.96 -9.90 -13.58
N CYS A 73 -17.30 -9.77 -12.30
CA CYS A 73 -16.37 -10.04 -11.20
C CYS A 73 -15.88 -11.49 -11.24
N LEU A 74 -14.56 -11.68 -11.37
CA LEU A 74 -13.94 -13.01 -11.36
C LEU A 74 -13.63 -13.49 -9.95
N SER A 75 -13.25 -12.59 -9.04
CA SER A 75 -13.03 -12.93 -7.64
C SER A 75 -13.16 -11.73 -6.71
N ASN A 76 -13.83 -11.97 -5.58
CA ASN A 76 -13.94 -11.03 -4.46
C ASN A 76 -12.68 -10.98 -3.58
N GLU A 77 -11.71 -11.86 -3.80
CA GLU A 77 -10.43 -11.86 -3.10
C GLU A 77 -9.37 -12.64 -3.91
N ILE A 78 -8.43 -11.91 -4.51
CA ILE A 78 -7.25 -12.51 -5.15
C ILE A 78 -5.99 -12.35 -4.27
N ALA A 79 -5.95 -11.28 -3.49
CA ALA A 79 -4.91 -10.96 -2.51
C ALA A 79 -5.56 -10.11 -1.41
N PRO A 80 -4.90 -9.92 -0.24
CA PRO A 80 -5.47 -9.10 0.83
C PRO A 80 -5.86 -7.72 0.30
N ASP A 81 -7.13 -7.34 0.44
CA ASP A 81 -7.68 -6.05 -0.02
C ASP A 81 -7.80 -5.87 -1.55
N TRP A 82 -7.59 -6.92 -2.36
CA TRP A 82 -7.67 -6.89 -3.84
C TRP A 82 -8.75 -7.80 -4.42
N VAL A 83 -9.53 -7.27 -5.36
CA VAL A 83 -10.46 -8.03 -6.22
C VAL A 83 -9.95 -8.16 -7.67
N CYS A 84 -10.57 -9.05 -8.45
CA CYS A 84 -10.32 -9.21 -9.89
C CYS A 84 -11.64 -9.08 -10.65
N ASP A 85 -11.68 -8.17 -11.62
CA ASP A 85 -12.86 -7.84 -12.42
C ASP A 85 -12.54 -7.84 -13.92
N VAL A 86 -13.55 -8.12 -14.75
CA VAL A 86 -13.45 -7.94 -16.21
C VAL A 86 -14.12 -6.62 -16.57
N ALA A 87 -13.46 -5.79 -17.37
CA ALA A 87 -14.03 -4.53 -17.83
C ALA A 87 -13.64 -4.25 -19.29
N HIS A 88 -14.49 -3.52 -20.01
CA HIS A 88 -14.17 -3.07 -21.35
C HIS A 88 -13.21 -1.87 -21.32
N GLU A 89 -12.39 -1.74 -22.37
CA GLU A 89 -11.55 -0.57 -22.61
C GLU A 89 -11.80 -0.05 -24.05
N PRO A 90 -12.51 1.08 -24.23
CA PRO A 90 -13.10 1.95 -23.19
C PRO A 90 -14.25 1.30 -22.42
N ARG A 91 -14.43 1.69 -21.14
CA ARG A 91 -15.53 1.21 -20.29
C ARG A 91 -16.89 1.44 -20.93
N GLN A 92 -17.75 0.43 -20.83
CA GLN A 92 -19.13 0.43 -21.31
C GLN A 92 -20.12 0.63 -20.14
N ALA A 93 -21.40 0.83 -20.49
CA ALA A 93 -22.46 0.99 -19.48
C ALA A 93 -22.62 -0.27 -18.61
N VAL A 94 -22.47 -1.45 -19.21
CA VAL A 94 -22.61 -2.76 -18.54
C VAL A 94 -21.57 -2.97 -17.42
N ASP A 95 -20.36 -2.43 -17.58
CA ASP A 95 -19.28 -2.49 -16.56
C ASP A 95 -19.60 -1.67 -15.30
N ASN A 96 -20.62 -0.81 -15.36
CA ASN A 96 -21.06 0.02 -14.24
C ASN A 96 -22.30 -0.56 -13.54
N GLU A 97 -22.84 -1.66 -14.03
CA GLU A 97 -23.95 -2.33 -13.38
C GLU A 97 -23.47 -2.99 -12.08
N ALA A 98 -24.21 -2.75 -11.00
CA ALA A 98 -23.89 -3.25 -9.68
C ALA A 98 -23.79 -4.79 -9.62
N ALA A 99 -24.47 -5.50 -10.52
CA ALA A 99 -24.46 -6.94 -10.62
C ALA A 99 -23.14 -7.49 -11.19
N ASN A 100 -22.42 -6.69 -11.98
CA ASN A 100 -21.21 -7.11 -12.68
C ASN A 100 -19.94 -6.75 -11.88
N GLN A 101 -20.02 -5.73 -11.02
CA GLN A 101 -18.94 -5.34 -10.13
C GLN A 101 -18.75 -6.29 -8.93
N CYS A 102 -17.50 -6.46 -8.51
CA CYS A 102 -17.19 -7.24 -7.31
C CYS A 102 -17.86 -6.70 -6.03
N GLU A 103 -18.58 -7.57 -5.34
CA GLU A 103 -19.30 -7.25 -4.10
C GLU A 103 -18.35 -6.78 -3.00
N ALA A 104 -17.17 -7.40 -2.87
CA ALA A 104 -16.18 -7.01 -1.86
C ALA A 104 -15.71 -5.56 -2.04
N PHE A 105 -15.52 -5.11 -3.28
CA PHE A 105 -15.18 -3.72 -3.57
C PHE A 105 -16.36 -2.78 -3.29
N ARG A 106 -17.55 -3.15 -3.78
CA ARG A 106 -18.78 -2.37 -3.53
C ARG A 106 -19.16 -2.24 -2.05
N ALA A 107 -18.87 -3.26 -1.25
CA ALA A 107 -19.13 -3.30 0.18
C ALA A 107 -18.00 -2.68 1.03
N GLY A 108 -16.88 -2.27 0.41
CA GLY A 108 -15.72 -1.71 1.12
C GLY A 108 -14.91 -2.74 1.92
N ARG A 109 -15.04 -4.03 1.60
CA ARG A 109 -14.21 -5.12 2.16
C ARG A 109 -12.86 -5.25 1.44
N ALA A 110 -12.80 -4.75 0.21
CA ALA A 110 -11.59 -4.60 -0.58
C ALA A 110 -11.52 -3.16 -1.12
N SER A 111 -10.34 -2.56 -1.08
CA SER A 111 -10.08 -1.17 -1.48
C SER A 111 -9.34 -1.10 -2.81
N HIS A 112 -8.82 -2.23 -3.29
CA HIS A 112 -8.05 -2.34 -4.51
C HIS A 112 -8.68 -3.32 -5.49
N PHE A 113 -8.38 -3.12 -6.76
CA PHE A 113 -8.82 -4.03 -7.81
C PHE A 113 -7.82 -4.11 -8.95
N VAL A 114 -7.84 -5.25 -9.64
CA VAL A 114 -7.29 -5.41 -10.98
C VAL A 114 -8.44 -5.61 -11.94
N GLU A 115 -8.46 -4.80 -13.00
CA GLU A 115 -9.35 -4.98 -14.14
C GLU A 115 -8.58 -5.54 -15.33
N VAL A 116 -9.15 -6.57 -15.94
CA VAL A 116 -8.67 -7.15 -17.20
C VAL A 116 -9.73 -7.06 -18.29
N ASP A 117 -9.33 -7.10 -19.55
CA ASP A 117 -10.26 -7.15 -20.69
C ASP A 117 -10.71 -8.59 -20.98
N GLY A 118 -11.57 -8.75 -21.98
CA GLY A 118 -12.06 -10.06 -22.45
C GLY A 118 -10.97 -11.04 -22.92
N ASN A 119 -9.75 -10.55 -23.15
CA ASN A 119 -8.57 -11.34 -23.54
C ASN A 119 -7.56 -11.48 -22.39
N CYS A 120 -7.95 -11.14 -21.16
CA CYS A 120 -7.12 -11.17 -19.96
C CYS A 120 -5.90 -10.22 -19.98
N ASN A 121 -5.94 -9.17 -20.80
CA ASN A 121 -4.96 -8.08 -20.73
C ASN A 121 -5.34 -7.14 -19.59
N VAL A 122 -4.34 -6.67 -18.82
CA VAL A 122 -4.59 -5.70 -17.74
C VAL A 122 -5.03 -4.37 -18.34
N VAL A 123 -6.19 -3.89 -17.91
CA VAL A 123 -6.73 -2.56 -18.22
C VAL A 123 -6.26 -1.55 -17.18
N GLN A 124 -6.50 -1.85 -15.89
CA GLN A 124 -6.04 -1.01 -14.80
C GLN A 124 -5.84 -1.79 -13.49
N ALA A 125 -5.04 -1.24 -12.59
CA ALA A 125 -4.87 -1.76 -11.24
C ALA A 125 -4.61 -0.60 -10.26
N ARG A 126 -5.48 -0.43 -9.27
CA ARG A 126 -5.40 0.67 -8.31
C ARG A 126 -5.94 0.28 -6.95
#